data_AF-A0A958TKK5-F1
#
_entry.id   AF-A0A958TKK5-F1
#
_cell.length_a   1.000
_cell.length_b   1.000
_cell.length_c   1.000
_cell.angle_alpha   90.00
_cell.angle_beta   90.00
_cell.angle_gamma   90.00
#
_symmetry.space_group_name_H-M   'P 1'
#
loop_
_entity.id
_entity.type
_entity.pdbx_description
1 polymer ?
#
loop_
_entity_poly.entity_id
_entity_poly.type
_entity_poly.pdbx_seq_one_letter_code
_entity_poly.pdbx_strand_id
1 'polypeptide(L)' 'GQAAIAGNIIVRQRGNTHHPGENVYSSKDHTLHAKVDGLVKFEKKKDNKSYVSIEPFTV' A
#
# COMPACT_ATOMS: atom_id res chain seq x y z
N GLY A 1 -4.34 -7.43 -8.54
CA GLY A 1 -3.93 -7.21 -7.15
C GLY A 1 -3.31 -8.49 -6.62
N GLN A 2 -2.60 -8.41 -5.50
CA GLN A 2 -2.05 -9.57 -4.81
C GLN A 2 -2.58 -9.57 -3.37
N ALA A 3 -2.86 -10.75 -2.81
CA ALA A 3 -3.25 -10.85 -1.40
C ALA A 3 -2.05 -10.47 -0.51
N ALA A 4 -2.30 -9.60 0.45
CA ALA A 4 -1.34 -9.24 1.49
C ALA A 4 -1.94 -9.56 2.86
N ILE A 5 -1.06 -9.99 3.76
CA ILE A 5 -1.37 -10.18 5.18
C ILE A 5 -0.89 -8.93 5.91
N ALA A 6 -1.53 -8.56 7.02
CA ALA A 6 -1.13 -7.50 7.91
C ALA A 6 0.35 -7.66 8.29
N GLY A 7 1.12 -6.58 8.17
CA GLY A 7 2.56 -6.55 8.38
C GLY A 7 3.41 -6.87 7.15
N ASN A 8 2.84 -7.41 6.07
CA ASN A 8 3.60 -7.67 4.84
C ASN A 8 4.13 -6.36 4.23
N ILE A 9 5.31 -6.47 3.64
CA ILE A 9 5.90 -5.40 2.83
C ILE A 9 5.23 -5.44 1.46
N ILE A 10 4.67 -4.30 1.05
CA ILE A 10 4.01 -4.14 -0.25
C ILE A 10 4.99 -3.57 -1.27
N VAL A 11 5.70 -2.50 -0.91
CA VAL A 11 6.68 -1.82 -1.79
C VAL A 11 7.87 -1.36 -0.97
N ARG A 12 9.07 -1.72 -1.40
CA ARG A 12 10.32 -1.05 -0.97
C ARG A 12 10.69 0.02 -1.98
N GLN A 13 10.92 1.24 -1.51
CA GLN A 13 11.22 2.37 -2.38
C GLN A 13 12.24 3.31 -1.73
N ARG A 14 12.89 4.13 -2.56
CA ARG A 14 13.74 5.23 -2.11
C ARG A 14 13.00 6.54 -2.41
N GLY A 15 12.47 7.17 -1.36
CA GLY A 15 11.56 8.31 -1.48
C GLY A 15 10.10 7.89 -1.67
N ASN A 16 9.21 8.86 -1.89
CA ASN A 16 7.76 8.64 -1.97
C ASN A 16 7.27 8.59 -3.43
N THR A 17 7.62 7.54 -4.17
CA THR A 17 7.06 7.30 -5.51
C THR A 17 5.63 6.79 -5.42
N HIS A 18 5.40 5.87 -4.48
CA HIS A 18 4.10 5.34 -4.11
C HIS A 18 3.71 5.86 -2.73
N HIS A 19 2.54 6.47 -2.64
CA HIS A 19 2.00 6.99 -1.39
C HIS A 19 1.13 5.94 -0.70
N PRO A 20 1.16 5.86 0.64
CA PRO A 20 0.23 5.03 1.39
C PRO A 20 -1.19 5.56 1.17
N GLY A 21 -2.09 4.65 0.81
CA GLY A 21 -3.53 4.84 0.77
C GLY A 21 -4.20 4.17 1.96
N GLU A 22 -5.43 3.74 1.77
CA GLU A 22 -6.22 3.10 2.82
C GLU A 22 -5.63 1.73 3.22
N ASN A 23 -5.62 1.45 4.52
CA ASN A 23 -5.07 0.21 5.09
C ASN A 23 -3.60 -0.08 4.78
N VAL A 24 -2.84 0.95 4.41
CA VAL A 24 -1.40 0.89 4.17
C VAL A 24 -0.72 1.99 4.99
N TYR A 25 0.46 1.70 5.54
CA TYR A 25 1.27 2.71 6.22
C TYR A 25 2.70 2.73 5.67
N SER A 26 3.37 3.86 5.82
CA SER A 26 4.77 4.04 5.41
C SER A 26 5.69 3.99 6.63
N SER A 27 6.79 3.25 6.51
CA SER A 27 7.89 3.21 7.47
C SER A 27 8.84 4.41 7.28
N LYS A 28 9.79 4.58 8.22
CA LYS A 28 10.81 5.67 8.20
C LYS A 28 11.69 5.65 6.95
N ASP A 29 11.89 4.47 6.37
CA ASP A 29 12.65 4.25 5.14
C ASP A 29 11.80 4.43 3.86
N HIS A 30 10.56 4.90 4.00
CA HIS A 30 9.54 5.00 2.94
C HIS A 30 9.01 3.66 2.39
N THR A 31 9.30 2.54 3.07
CA THR A 31 8.71 1.24 2.72
C THR A 31 7.22 1.23 3.07
N LEU A 32 6.39 0.73 2.16
CA LEU A 32 4.95 0.57 2.37
C LEU A 32 4.61 -0.81 2.94
N HIS A 33 3.80 -0.82 3.99
CA HIS A 33 3.38 -2.02 4.71
C HIS A 33 1.86 -2.15 4.79
N ALA A 34 1.39 -3.39 4.76
CA ALA A 34 -0.01 -3.74 4.93
C ALA A 34 -0.44 -3.57 6.39
N LYS A 35 -1.57 -2.89 6.62
CA LYS A 35 -2.16 -2.77 7.97
C LYS A 35 -3.16 -3.88 8.27
N VAL A 36 -3.81 -4.42 7.24
CA VAL A 36 -4.85 -5.44 7.33
C VAL A 36 -4.66 -6.50 6.25
N ASP A 37 -5.31 -7.64 6.42
CA ASP A 37 -5.37 -8.69 5.41
C ASP A 37 -6.33 -8.31 4.29
N GLY A 38 -5.91 -8.46 3.04
CA GLY A 38 -6.74 -8.03 1.90
C GLY A 38 -6.03 -8.10 0.55
N LEU A 39 -6.65 -7.51 -0.46
CA LEU A 39 -6.09 -7.34 -1.79
C LEU A 39 -5.39 -5.99 -1.94
N VAL A 40 -4.13 -6.03 -2.37
CA VAL A 40 -3.38 -4.83 -2.73
C VAL A 40 -3.92 -4.24 -4.04
N LYS A 41 -4.24 -2.96 -3.99
CA LYS A 41 -4.70 -2.14 -5.11
C LYS A 41 -3.78 -0.95 -5.32
N PHE A 42 -3.37 -0.76 -6.58
CA PHE A 42 -2.60 0.40 -7.01
C PHE A 42 -3.51 1.31 -7.79
N GLU A 43 -3.56 2.58 -7.41
CA GLU A 43 -4.38 3.60 -8.06
C GLU A 43 -3.52 4.82 -8.39
N LYS A 44 -3.66 5.34 -9.62
CA LYS A 44 -3.05 6.60 -10.01
C LYS A 44 -4.10 7.70 -9.91
N LYS A 45 -3.84 8.71 -9.08
CA LYS A 45 -4.71 9.87 -8.91
C LYS A 45 -4.21 11.04 -9.76
N LYS A 46 -4.91 12.17 -9.64
CA LYS A 46 -4.55 13.44 -10.28
C LYS A 46 -3.07 13.77 -10.01
N ASP A 47 -2.40 14.36 -11.01
CA ASP A 47 -0.98 14.72 -10.94
C ASP A 47 -0.02 13.51 -10.99
N ASN A 48 -0.44 12.39 -11.60
CA ASN A 48 0.34 11.14 -11.74
C ASN A 48 0.83 10.53 -10.41
N LYS A 49 0.26 10.94 -9.27
CA LYS A 49 0.60 10.41 -7.96
C LYS A 49 0.03 9.01 -7.81
N SER A 50 0.90 8.06 -7.51
CA SER A 50 0.51 6.66 -7.31
C SER A 50 0.21 6.41 -5.84
N TYR A 51 -0.93 5.79 -5.55
CA TYR A 51 -1.38 5.41 -4.22
C TYR A 51 -1.54 3.90 -4.14
N VAL A 52 -1.25 3.34 -2.97
CA VAL A 52 -1.38 1.90 -2.70
C VAL A 52 -2.33 1.72 -1.53
N SER A 53 -3.44 1.02 -1.75
CA SER A 53 -4.41 0.69 -0.72
C SER A 53 -4.62 -0.82 -0.63
N ILE A 54 -5.18 -1.27 0.48
CA ILE A 54 -5.63 -2.65 0.66
C ILE A 54 -7.14 -2.66 0.82
N GLU A 55 -7.81 -3.42 -0.05
CA GLU A 55 -9.23 -3.77 0.07
C GLU A 55 -9.33 -5.01 0.97
N PRO A 56 -9.88 -4.88 2.20
CA PRO A 56 -9.95 -6.00 3.13
C PRO A 56 -10.82 -7.14 2.58
N PHE A 57 -10.42 -8.39 2.82
CA PHE A 57 -11.34 -9.50 2.63
C PHE A 57 -12.33 -9.49 3.80
N THR A 58 -13.53 -8.99 3.57
CA THR A 58 -14.63 -9.16 4.54
C THR A 58 -14.98 -10.64 4.61
N VAL A 59 -14.76 -11.25 5.78
CA VAL A 59 -15.37 -12.53 6.18
C VAL A 59 -16.76 -12.25 6.71
#